data_AF-A0A365T857-F1
#
_entry.id   AF-A0A365T857-F1
#
_cell.length_a   1.000
_cell.length_b   1.000
_cell.length_c   1.000
_cell.angle_alpha   90.00
_cell.angle_beta   90.00
_cell.angle_gamma   90.00
#
_symmetry.space_group_name_H-M   'P 1'
#
loop_
_entity.id
_entity.type
_entity.pdbx_description
1 polymer ?
#
loop_
_entity_poly.entity_id
_entity_poly.type
_entity_poly.pdbx_seq_one_letter_code
_entity_poly.pdbx_strand_id
1 'polypeptide(L)'
;MHRHGHFGLALLALAPVVYVLASTGQPALALLVAVGVITVEPLPDNDHWIPGLSHRGVSHSLFTAGIIGVICAGFGWLIGRYITVPLAEWLEATTAEIDAASTAIVIDQLAALDPSTLTFAGFAVGVGGICVHLAGDIITTSGIQPFLPFSRRRVSLSGLRADSMLANSVLFLAGTVAMATVGYALSPFAGGLP
;
A
#
# COMPACT_ATOMS: atom_id res chain seq x y z
N MET A 1 -14.94 3.67 -9.20
CA MET A 1 -15.60 4.52 -8.17
C MET A 1 -14.88 5.88 -8.16
N HIS A 2 -15.30 6.92 -7.41
CA HIS A 2 -14.49 8.16 -7.39
C HIS A 2 -13.21 7.96 -6.56
N ARG A 3 -12.17 8.77 -6.85
CA ARG A 3 -10.87 8.73 -6.17
C ARG A 3 -10.96 8.73 -4.64
N HIS A 4 -11.93 9.46 -4.08
CA HIS A 4 -12.09 9.56 -2.63
C HIS A 4 -12.60 8.25 -2.02
N GLY A 5 -13.51 7.55 -2.71
CA GLY A 5 -13.96 6.21 -2.30
C GLY A 5 -12.84 5.17 -2.38
N HIS A 6 -12.03 5.21 -3.44
CA HIS A 6 -10.86 4.34 -3.61
C HIS A 6 -9.81 4.58 -2.52
N PHE A 7 -9.49 5.85 -2.24
CA PHE A 7 -8.60 6.23 -1.16
C PHE A 7 -9.12 5.77 0.21
N GLY A 8 -10.42 5.93 0.49
CA GLY A 8 -11.05 5.40 1.69
C GLY A 8 -10.91 3.89 1.82
N LEU A 9 -11.16 3.16 0.75
CA LEU A 9 -10.98 1.70 0.72
C LEU A 9 -9.51 1.30 0.92
N ALA A 10 -8.57 2.05 0.36
CA ALA A 10 -7.14 1.84 0.57
C ALA A 10 -6.74 2.04 2.03
N LEU A 11 -7.19 3.11 2.68
CA LEU A 11 -6.96 3.32 4.11
C LEU A 11 -7.56 2.21 4.96
N LEU A 12 -8.78 1.76 4.62
CA LEU A 12 -9.45 0.67 5.33
C LEU A 12 -8.68 -0.64 5.21
N ALA A 13 -8.19 -0.97 4.02
CA ALA A 13 -7.37 -2.17 3.78
C ALA A 13 -5.99 -2.08 4.44
N LEU A 14 -5.40 -0.88 4.49
CA LEU A 14 -4.10 -0.63 5.10
C LEU A 14 -4.13 -0.63 6.62
N ALA A 15 -5.23 -0.22 7.26
CA ALA A 15 -5.32 -0.10 8.71
C ALA A 15 -4.79 -1.33 9.49
N PRO A 16 -5.25 -2.58 9.24
CA PRO A 16 -4.72 -3.74 9.95
C PRO A 16 -3.24 -4.01 9.65
N VAL A 17 -2.78 -3.75 8.41
CA VAL A 17 -1.38 -3.96 8.00
C VAL A 17 -0.46 -2.98 8.72
N VAL A 18 -0.83 -1.70 8.73
CA VAL A 18 -0.08 -0.63 9.41
C VAL A 18 -0.03 -0.90 10.91
N TYR A 19 -1.15 -1.31 11.52
CA TYR A 19 -1.17 -1.67 12.93
C TYR A 19 -0.20 -2.80 13.28
N VAL A 20 -0.23 -3.90 12.52
CA VAL A 20 0.65 -5.06 12.79
C VAL A 20 2.12 -4.69 12.61
N LEU A 21 2.48 -4.02 11.52
CA LEU A 21 3.88 -3.64 11.27
C LEU A 21 4.39 -2.64 12.33
N ALA A 22 3.60 -1.62 12.66
CA ALA A 22 4.03 -0.62 13.64
C ALA A 22 4.07 -1.19 15.07
N SER A 23 3.10 -2.01 15.48
CA SER A 23 3.07 -2.62 16.82
C SER A 23 4.16 -3.67 17.05
N THR A 24 4.74 -4.21 15.98
CA THR A 24 5.89 -5.14 16.03
C THR A 24 7.24 -4.43 15.89
N GLY A 25 7.28 -3.09 16.03
CA GLY A 25 8.51 -2.32 16.00
C GLY A 25 9.05 -2.01 14.60
N GLN A 26 8.21 -2.09 13.56
CA GLN A 26 8.58 -1.78 12.18
C GLN A 26 7.82 -0.56 11.60
N PRO A 27 7.78 0.60 12.30
CA PRO A 27 7.05 1.78 11.82
C PRO A 27 7.55 2.32 10.48
N ALA A 28 8.85 2.22 10.17
CA ALA A 28 9.37 2.66 8.87
C ALA A 28 8.82 1.79 7.72
N LEU A 29 8.76 0.48 7.92
CA LEU A 29 8.15 -0.44 6.95
C LEU A 29 6.64 -0.21 6.82
N ALA A 30 5.94 0.00 7.95
CA ALA A 30 4.52 0.32 7.97
C ALA A 30 4.20 1.55 7.10
N LEU A 31 5.01 2.62 7.25
CA LEU A 31 4.87 3.85 6.47
C LEU A 31 5.14 3.60 4.99
N LEU A 32 6.22 2.88 4.65
CA LEU A 32 6.57 2.56 3.25
C LEU A 32 5.47 1.75 2.56
N VAL A 33 4.89 0.76 3.25
CA VAL A 33 3.78 -0.03 2.71
C VAL A 33 2.55 0.84 2.52
N ALA A 34 2.19 1.68 3.49
CA ALA A 34 1.03 2.56 3.39
C ALA A 34 1.15 3.57 2.24
N VAL A 35 2.27 4.30 2.18
CA VAL A 35 2.54 5.27 1.11
C VAL A 35 2.62 4.56 -0.24
N GLY A 36 3.29 3.41 -0.29
CA GLY A 36 3.43 2.59 -1.49
C GLY A 36 2.07 2.18 -2.06
N VAL A 37 1.19 1.59 -1.24
CA VAL A 37 -0.15 1.16 -1.68
C VAL A 37 -0.98 2.35 -2.15
N ILE A 38 -0.99 3.47 -1.42
CA ILE A 38 -1.72 4.70 -1.81
C ILE A 38 -1.19 5.27 -3.14
N THR A 39 0.10 5.07 -3.43
CA THR A 39 0.73 5.53 -4.69
C THR A 39 0.43 4.58 -5.85
N VAL A 40 0.37 3.27 -5.60
CA VAL A 40 0.15 2.24 -6.63
C VAL A 40 -1.32 2.07 -6.97
N GLU A 41 -2.23 2.22 -6.01
CA GLU A 41 -3.67 1.98 -6.20
C GLU A 41 -4.27 2.76 -7.39
N PRO A 42 -3.94 4.03 -7.65
CA PRO A 42 -4.52 4.76 -8.79
C PRO A 42 -3.93 4.36 -10.15
N LEU A 43 -2.87 3.54 -10.20
CA LEU A 43 -2.17 3.23 -11.46
C LEU A 43 -3.05 2.62 -12.55
N PRO A 44 -4.01 1.72 -12.28
CA PRO A 44 -4.88 1.17 -13.33
C PRO A 44 -5.65 2.26 -14.09
N ASP A 45 -6.16 3.28 -13.40
CA ASP A 45 -6.93 4.38 -13.99
C ASP A 45 -6.10 5.33 -14.87
N ASN A 46 -4.76 5.29 -14.75
CA ASN A 46 -3.89 6.03 -15.65
C ASN A 46 -3.94 5.48 -17.10
N ASP A 47 -4.62 4.35 -17.33
CA ASP A 47 -4.85 3.79 -18.66
C ASP A 47 -5.58 4.74 -19.63
N HIS A 48 -6.34 5.71 -19.12
CA HIS A 48 -6.94 6.78 -19.92
C HIS A 48 -5.93 7.61 -20.71
N TRP A 49 -4.67 7.63 -20.28
CA TRP A 49 -3.60 8.43 -20.89
C TRP A 49 -2.65 7.61 -21.77
N ILE A 50 -2.84 6.29 -21.87
CA ILE A 50 -1.93 5.38 -22.59
C ILE A 50 -2.56 4.94 -23.91
N PRO A 51 -2.04 5.41 -25.07
CA PRO A 51 -2.54 4.98 -26.37
C PRO A 51 -2.48 3.46 -26.53
N GLY A 52 -3.60 2.85 -26.93
CA GLY A 52 -3.70 1.41 -27.14
C GLY A 52 -4.12 0.60 -25.90
N LEU A 53 -4.22 1.22 -24.72
CA LEU A 53 -4.76 0.56 -23.53
C LEU A 53 -6.24 0.93 -23.35
N SER A 54 -7.12 -0.07 -23.34
CA SER A 54 -8.53 0.16 -23.08
C SER A 54 -8.78 0.38 -21.59
N HIS A 55 -9.53 1.41 -21.23
CA HIS A 55 -9.99 1.60 -19.86
C HIS A 55 -10.77 0.39 -19.34
N ARG A 56 -10.48 -0.06 -18.12
CA ARG A 56 -11.02 -1.30 -17.51
C ARG A 56 -10.67 -2.59 -18.28
N GLY A 57 -9.60 -2.53 -19.07
CA GLY A 57 -9.03 -3.68 -19.77
C GLY A 57 -7.99 -4.40 -18.92
N VAL A 58 -6.87 -4.77 -19.55
CA VAL A 58 -5.79 -5.55 -18.89
C VAL A 58 -5.20 -4.81 -17.68
N SER A 59 -5.19 -3.47 -17.68
CA SER A 59 -4.82 -2.64 -16.52
C SER A 59 -5.56 -3.03 -15.23
N HIS A 60 -6.83 -3.44 -15.36
CA HIS A 60 -7.71 -3.80 -14.25
C HIS A 60 -7.83 -5.33 -14.11
N SER A 61 -6.68 -6.01 -14.00
CA SER A 61 -6.61 -7.47 -13.89
C SER A 61 -5.59 -7.96 -12.84
N LEU A 62 -5.77 -9.20 -12.38
CA LEU A 62 -4.83 -9.86 -11.49
C LEU A 62 -3.48 -10.16 -12.17
N PHE A 63 -3.48 -10.30 -13.50
CA PHE A 63 -2.23 -10.43 -14.26
C PHE A 63 -1.38 -9.16 -14.13
N THR A 64 -1.98 -7.99 -14.32
CA THR A 64 -1.30 -6.70 -14.13
C THR A 64 -0.90 -6.51 -12.67
N ALA A 65 -1.72 -6.94 -11.70
CA ALA A 65 -1.32 -6.92 -10.29
C ALA A 65 0.00 -7.68 -10.05
N GLY A 66 0.14 -8.88 -10.65
CA GLY A 66 1.38 -9.66 -10.59
C GLY A 66 2.58 -8.95 -11.22
N ILE A 67 2.41 -8.35 -12.40
CA ILE A 67 3.48 -7.60 -13.09
C ILE A 67 3.94 -6.40 -12.25
N ILE A 68 2.99 -5.57 -11.79
CA ILE A 68 3.29 -4.40 -10.96
C ILE A 68 3.94 -4.85 -9.64
N GLY A 69 3.48 -5.95 -9.05
CA GLY A 69 4.12 -6.61 -7.92
C GLY A 69 5.60 -6.92 -8.17
N VAL A 70 5.93 -7.62 -9.26
CA VAL A 70 7.32 -7.96 -9.61
C VAL A 70 8.18 -6.70 -9.85
N ILE A 71 7.63 -5.69 -10.52
CA ILE A 71 8.33 -4.42 -10.75
C ILE A 71 8.63 -3.72 -9.42
N CYS A 72 7.64 -3.58 -8.55
CA CYS A 72 7.82 -2.98 -7.22
C CYS A 72 8.78 -3.79 -6.34
N ALA A 73 8.79 -5.12 -6.45
CA ALA A 73 9.75 -5.99 -5.76
C ALA A 73 11.19 -5.69 -6.22
N GLY A 74 11.40 -5.53 -7.53
CA GLY A 74 12.69 -5.14 -8.09
C GLY A 74 13.17 -3.77 -7.59
N PHE A 75 12.28 -2.78 -7.55
CA PHE A 75 12.61 -1.47 -6.97
C PHE A 75 12.92 -1.56 -5.47
N GLY A 76 12.15 -2.35 -4.72
CA GLY A 76 12.40 -2.60 -3.30
C GLY A 76 13.78 -3.20 -3.06
N TRP A 77 14.15 -4.23 -3.84
CA TRP A 77 15.50 -4.81 -3.79
C TRP A 77 16.60 -3.77 -4.06
N LEU A 78 16.43 -2.94 -5.10
CA LEU A 78 17.39 -1.89 -5.45
C LEU A 78 17.57 -0.86 -4.33
N ILE A 79 16.46 -0.39 -3.75
CA ILE A 79 16.46 0.55 -2.63
C ILE A 79 17.16 -0.09 -1.43
N GLY A 80 16.83 -1.34 -1.12
CA GLY A 80 17.48 -2.11 -0.05
C GLY A 80 19.00 -2.18 -0.22
N ARG A 81 19.42 -2.57 -1.42
CA ARG A 81 20.82 -2.88 -1.71
C ARG A 81 21.70 -1.65 -1.78
N TYR A 82 21.19 -0.57 -2.37
CA TYR A 82 21.99 0.59 -2.73
C TYR A 82 21.70 1.84 -1.91
N ILE A 83 20.63 1.84 -1.10
CA ILE A 83 20.22 3.02 -0.34
C ILE A 83 20.14 2.70 1.16
N THR A 84 19.19 1.88 1.60
CA THR A 84 18.90 1.74 3.05
C THR A 84 20.03 1.07 3.82
N VAL A 85 20.58 -0.05 3.33
CA VAL A 85 21.70 -0.75 3.99
C VAL A 85 22.97 0.12 4.01
N PRO A 86 23.45 0.68 2.88
CA PRO A 86 24.62 1.56 2.91
C PRO A 86 24.42 2.80 3.79
N LEU A 87 23.20 3.35 3.84
CA LEU A 87 22.88 4.49 4.69
C LEU A 87 22.92 4.12 6.18
N ALA A 88 22.40 2.95 6.56
CA ALA A 88 22.47 2.45 7.94
C ALA A 88 23.92 2.26 8.38
N GLU A 89 24.74 1.60 7.56
CA GLU A 89 26.18 1.40 7.82
C GLU A 89 26.93 2.73 7.94
N TRP A 90 26.65 3.68 7.05
CA TRP A 90 27.27 5.01 7.10
C TRP A 90 26.88 5.79 8.38
N LEU A 91 25.60 5.73 8.77
CA LEU A 91 25.12 6.36 10.00
C LEU A 91 25.80 5.74 11.22
N GLU A 92 25.81 4.42 11.33
CA GLU A 92 26.46 3.69 12.42
C GLU A 92 27.93 4.06 12.57
N ALA A 93 28.68 4.10 11.46
CA ALA A 93 30.08 4.50 11.45
C ALA A 93 30.29 5.97 11.86
N THR A 94 29.35 6.86 11.54
CA THR A 94 29.46 8.31 11.80
C THR A 94 29.07 8.67 13.24
N THR A 95 28.17 7.91 13.85
CA THR A 95 27.60 8.23 15.17
C THR A 95 28.11 7.35 16.29
N ALA A 96 29.12 6.50 16.04
CA ALA A 96 29.69 5.58 17.03
C ALA A 96 30.21 6.28 18.31
N GLU A 97 30.54 7.57 18.25
CA GLU A 97 31.00 8.37 19.40
C GLU A 97 29.88 9.21 20.06
N ILE A 98 28.68 9.24 19.47
CA ILE A 98 27.54 10.03 19.94
C ILE A 98 26.51 9.05 20.50
N ASP A 99 26.53 8.83 21.82
CA ASP A 99 25.58 7.97 22.54
C ASP A 99 24.18 8.60 22.60
N ALA A 100 23.51 8.64 21.44
CA ALA A 100 22.16 9.17 21.29
C ALA A 100 21.19 8.02 21.03
N ALA A 101 20.36 7.69 22.02
CA ALA A 101 19.34 6.64 21.93
C ALA A 101 18.39 6.81 20.71
N SER A 102 18.12 8.05 20.29
CA SER A 102 17.31 8.33 19.09
C SER A 102 17.99 7.91 17.79
N THR A 103 19.31 7.97 17.71
CA THR A 103 20.09 7.59 16.52
C THR A 103 20.09 6.07 16.34
N ALA A 104 20.23 5.31 17.43
CA ALA A 104 20.15 3.85 17.40
C ALA A 104 18.81 3.37 16.82
N ILE A 105 17.69 3.98 17.23
CA ILE A 105 16.36 3.65 16.69
C ILE A 105 16.31 3.86 15.17
N VAL A 106 16.88 4.95 14.65
CA VAL A 106 16.88 5.24 13.21
C VAL A 106 17.73 4.23 12.44
N ILE A 107 18.91 3.88 12.98
CA ILE A 107 19.80 2.86 12.38
C ILE A 107 19.07 1.51 12.31
N ASP A 108 18.46 1.07 13.42
CA ASP A 108 17.72 -0.19 13.48
C ASP A 108 16.57 -0.23 12.47
N GLN A 109 15.81 0.88 12.34
CA GLN A 109 14.75 0.98 11.35
C GLN A 109 15.28 0.91 9.91
N LEU A 110 16.42 1.54 9.60
CA LEU A 110 17.01 1.50 8.26
C LEU A 110 17.61 0.12 7.95
N ALA A 111 18.29 -0.49 8.91
CA ALA A 111 18.87 -1.83 8.78
C ALA A 111 17.78 -2.89 8.55
N ALA A 112 16.62 -2.75 9.21
CA ALA A 112 15.47 -3.63 8.99
C ALA A 112 14.87 -3.53 7.56
N LEU A 113 15.12 -2.42 6.85
CA LEU A 113 14.71 -2.23 5.45
C LEU A 113 15.75 -2.81 4.48
N ASP A 114 16.19 -4.03 4.74
CA ASP A 114 17.17 -4.73 3.90
C ASP A 114 16.60 -5.13 2.52
N PRO A 115 17.43 -5.61 1.57
CA PRO A 115 16.97 -5.99 0.24
C PRO A 115 15.86 -7.05 0.24
N SER A 116 15.90 -8.03 1.15
CA SER A 116 14.92 -9.10 1.21
C SER A 116 13.56 -8.60 1.71
N THR A 117 13.57 -7.80 2.79
CA THR A 117 12.39 -7.16 3.36
C THR A 117 11.75 -6.24 2.35
N LEU A 118 12.54 -5.38 1.68
CA LEU A 118 12.00 -4.46 0.68
C LEU A 118 11.57 -5.16 -0.62
N THR A 119 12.16 -6.31 -0.98
CA THR A 119 11.66 -7.11 -2.10
C THR A 119 10.24 -7.62 -1.81
N PHE A 120 10.04 -8.21 -0.63
CA PHE A 120 8.73 -8.72 -0.23
C PHE A 120 7.71 -7.59 -0.07
N ALA A 121 8.10 -6.51 0.61
CA ALA A 121 7.25 -5.34 0.80
C ALA A 121 6.90 -4.67 -0.54
N GLY A 122 7.87 -4.55 -1.45
CA GLY A 122 7.65 -4.05 -2.80
C GLY A 122 6.64 -4.90 -3.57
N PHE A 123 6.78 -6.23 -3.53
CA PHE A 123 5.79 -7.14 -4.12
C PHE A 123 4.39 -6.95 -3.52
N ALA A 124 4.31 -6.92 -2.19
CA ALA A 124 3.04 -6.74 -1.47
C ALA A 124 2.40 -5.38 -1.74
N VAL A 125 3.19 -4.31 -1.86
CA VAL A 125 2.74 -2.97 -2.26
C VAL A 125 2.18 -2.98 -3.69
N GLY A 126 2.92 -3.57 -4.63
CA GLY A 126 2.52 -3.63 -6.03
C GLY A 126 1.23 -4.43 -6.23
N VAL A 127 1.17 -5.66 -5.71
CA VAL A 127 -0.03 -6.50 -5.78
C VAL A 127 -1.17 -5.88 -4.97
N GLY A 128 -0.88 -5.44 -3.74
CA GLY A 128 -1.86 -4.88 -2.81
C GLY A 128 -2.52 -3.62 -3.35
N GLY A 129 -1.77 -2.68 -3.91
CA GLY A 129 -2.30 -1.46 -4.51
C GLY A 129 -3.28 -1.77 -5.65
N ILE A 130 -2.89 -2.64 -6.59
CA ILE A 130 -3.78 -3.03 -7.69
C ILE A 130 -4.99 -3.81 -7.17
N CYS A 131 -4.81 -4.73 -6.22
CA CYS A 131 -5.93 -5.46 -5.62
C CYS A 131 -6.92 -4.57 -4.87
N VAL A 132 -6.45 -3.54 -4.15
CA VAL A 132 -7.31 -2.55 -3.51
C VAL A 132 -8.11 -1.77 -4.54
N HIS A 133 -7.48 -1.37 -5.65
CA HIS A 133 -8.17 -0.71 -6.76
C HIS A 133 -9.29 -1.61 -7.33
N LEU A 134 -8.95 -2.87 -7.61
CA LEU A 134 -9.90 -3.88 -8.09
C LEU A 134 -11.02 -4.16 -7.08
N ALA A 135 -10.73 -4.13 -5.78
CA ALA A 135 -11.73 -4.27 -4.73
C ALA A 135 -12.74 -3.10 -4.75
N GLY A 136 -12.30 -1.90 -5.08
CA GLY A 136 -13.18 -0.75 -5.28
C GLY A 136 -14.05 -0.90 -6.52
N ASP A 137 -13.51 -1.47 -7.59
CA ASP A 137 -14.23 -1.63 -8.84
C ASP A 137 -15.21 -2.82 -8.85
N ILE A 138 -14.84 -3.94 -8.21
CA ILE A 138 -15.65 -5.17 -8.19
C ILE A 138 -16.97 -4.97 -7.43
N ILE A 139 -17.00 -4.07 -6.45
CA ILE A 139 -18.22 -3.74 -5.70
C ILE A 139 -19.13 -2.76 -6.45
N THR A 140 -18.76 -2.30 -7.65
CA THR A 140 -19.61 -1.44 -8.47
C THR A 140 -20.39 -2.22 -9.53
N THR A 141 -21.46 -1.63 -10.06
CA THR A 141 -22.20 -2.17 -11.21
C THR A 141 -21.33 -2.37 -12.45
N SER A 142 -20.26 -1.60 -12.60
CA SER A 142 -19.30 -1.76 -13.71
C SER A 142 -18.50 -3.06 -13.58
N GLY A 143 -18.15 -3.46 -12.36
CA GLY A 143 -17.36 -4.66 -12.07
C GLY A 143 -15.97 -4.66 -12.72
N ILE A 144 -15.33 -5.84 -12.73
CA ILE A 144 -13.99 -6.08 -13.28
C ILE A 144 -13.94 -7.33 -14.17
N GLN A 145 -12.89 -7.47 -14.98
CA GLN A 145 -12.55 -8.70 -15.70
C GLN A 145 -11.21 -9.24 -15.16
N PRO A 146 -11.22 -9.92 -14.00
CA PRO A 146 -10.01 -10.12 -13.19
C PRO A 146 -8.94 -10.98 -13.87
N PHE A 147 -9.36 -11.82 -14.82
CA PHE A 147 -8.51 -12.80 -15.49
C PHE A 147 -8.06 -12.36 -16.88
N LEU A 148 -8.25 -11.10 -17.28
CA LEU A 148 -7.59 -10.59 -18.48
C LEU A 148 -6.06 -10.74 -18.36
N PRO A 149 -5.34 -11.01 -19.46
CA PRO A 149 -5.82 -11.17 -20.84
C PRO A 149 -6.37 -12.57 -21.17
N PHE A 150 -6.36 -13.51 -20.21
CA PHE A 150 -6.68 -14.92 -20.43
C PHE A 150 -8.19 -15.21 -20.51
N SER A 151 -9.02 -14.45 -19.81
CA SER A 151 -10.48 -14.60 -19.83
C SER A 151 -11.20 -13.26 -19.72
N ARG A 152 -12.29 -13.13 -20.50
CA ARG A 152 -13.14 -11.93 -20.55
C ARG A 152 -14.33 -12.00 -19.57
N ARG A 153 -14.37 -12.97 -18.66
CA ARG A 153 -15.47 -13.09 -17.69
C ARG A 153 -15.53 -11.85 -16.79
N ARG A 154 -16.68 -11.16 -16.79
CA ARG A 154 -16.93 -10.03 -15.90
C ARG A 154 -17.46 -10.53 -14.55
N VAL A 155 -16.97 -9.94 -13.47
CA VAL A 155 -17.42 -10.18 -12.10
C VAL A 155 -17.79 -8.83 -11.48
N SER A 156 -18.96 -8.78 -10.85
CA SER A 156 -19.44 -7.68 -10.02
C SER A 156 -20.12 -8.29 -8.80
N LEU A 157 -19.82 -7.76 -7.61
CA LEU A 157 -20.29 -8.28 -6.33
C LEU A 157 -21.45 -7.47 -5.73
N SER A 158 -21.79 -6.32 -6.32
CA SER A 158 -22.80 -5.43 -5.76
C SER A 158 -23.41 -4.52 -6.84
N GLY A 159 -24.64 -4.07 -6.58
CA GLY A 159 -25.36 -3.09 -7.40
C GLY A 159 -25.00 -1.64 -7.10
N LEU A 160 -23.93 -1.36 -6.34
CA LEU A 160 -23.51 0.00 -6.03
C LEU A 160 -23.08 0.74 -7.29
N ARG A 161 -23.61 1.94 -7.50
CA ARG A 161 -23.15 2.79 -8.59
C ARG A 161 -21.84 3.49 -8.21
N ALA A 162 -20.92 3.55 -9.17
CA ALA A 162 -19.61 4.17 -8.98
C ALA A 162 -19.69 5.69 -8.65
N ASP A 163 -20.76 6.35 -9.10
CA ASP A 163 -21.05 7.78 -8.92
C ASP A 163 -21.88 8.09 -7.66
N SER A 164 -22.19 7.09 -6.84
CA SER A 164 -22.93 7.30 -5.60
C SER A 164 -22.11 8.11 -4.60
N MET A 165 -22.47 9.38 -4.42
CA MET A 165 -21.81 10.27 -3.46
C MET A 165 -21.84 9.68 -2.05
N LEU A 166 -22.96 9.06 -1.64
CA LEU A 166 -23.08 8.41 -0.34
C LEU A 166 -22.07 7.27 -0.16
N ALA A 167 -21.97 6.35 -1.14
CA ALA A 167 -21.05 5.21 -1.04
C ALA A 167 -19.60 5.67 -0.97
N ASN A 168 -19.22 6.65 -1.79
CA ASN A 168 -17.88 7.24 -1.78
C ASN A 168 -17.57 7.90 -0.42
N SER A 169 -18.50 8.68 0.12
CA SER A 169 -18.33 9.36 1.42
C SER A 169 -18.26 8.38 2.59
N VAL A 170 -19.07 7.31 2.58
CA VAL A 170 -19.05 6.27 3.62
C VAL A 170 -17.73 5.52 3.61
N LEU A 171 -17.23 5.12 2.44
CA LEU A 171 -15.93 4.44 2.32
C LEU A 171 -14.77 5.35 2.75
N PHE A 172 -14.80 6.61 2.34
CA PHE A 172 -13.82 7.61 2.76
C PHE A 172 -13.80 7.79 4.29
N LEU A 173 -14.98 7.97 4.89
CA LEU A 173 -15.12 8.11 6.34
C LEU A 173 -14.66 6.83 7.06
N ALA A 174 -15.10 5.65 6.62
CA ALA A 174 -14.74 4.38 7.22
C ALA A 174 -13.22 4.15 7.20
N GLY A 175 -12.56 4.39 6.06
CA GLY A 175 -11.11 4.29 5.95
C GLY A 175 -10.36 5.28 6.83
N THR A 176 -10.82 6.53 6.85
CA THR A 176 -10.22 7.59 7.69
C THR A 176 -10.35 7.25 9.17
N VAL A 177 -11.54 6.82 9.62
CA VAL A 177 -11.78 6.39 11.00
C VAL A 177 -10.92 5.18 11.35
N ALA A 178 -10.85 4.16 10.48
CA ALA A 178 -10.02 2.98 10.72
C ALA A 178 -8.54 3.34 10.89
N MET A 179 -7.98 4.18 10.01
CA MET A 179 -6.59 4.61 10.12
C MET A 179 -6.36 5.52 11.34
N ALA A 180 -7.31 6.39 11.68
CA ALA A 180 -7.24 7.19 12.90
C ALA A 180 -7.28 6.32 14.16
N THR A 181 -8.08 5.24 14.18
CA THR A 181 -8.08 4.25 15.27
C THR A 181 -6.73 3.57 15.41
N VAL A 182 -6.07 3.23 14.31
CA VAL A 182 -4.70 2.68 14.34
C VAL A 182 -3.72 3.70 14.92
N GLY A 183 -3.77 4.95 14.46
CA GLY A 183 -2.94 6.03 15.01
C GLY A 183 -3.17 6.26 16.51
N TYR A 184 -4.41 6.23 16.97
CA TYR A 184 -4.75 6.30 18.39
C TYR A 184 -4.20 5.10 19.15
N ALA A 185 -4.43 3.87 18.67
CA ALA A 185 -3.99 2.63 19.32
C ALA A 185 -2.46 2.52 19.46
N LEU A 186 -1.71 3.11 18.52
CA LEU A 186 -0.24 3.17 18.57
C LEU A 186 0.29 4.39 19.33
N SER A 187 -0.59 5.31 19.75
CA SER A 187 -0.20 6.51 20.46
C SER A 187 0.05 6.24 21.95
N PRO A 188 0.86 7.07 22.62
CA PRO A 188 1.02 7.02 24.08
C PRO A 188 -0.29 7.16 24.87
N PHE A 189 -1.35 7.68 24.22
CA PHE A 189 -2.66 7.96 24.83
C PHE A 189 -3.61 6.76 24.84
N ALA A 190 -3.32 5.69 24.09
CA ALA A 190 -4.10 4.44 24.16
C ALA A 190 -3.94 3.71 25.50
N GLY A 191 -2.95 4.13 26.31
CA GLY A 191 -2.71 3.64 27.66
C GLY A 191 -1.96 2.31 27.65
N GLY A 192 -0.87 2.25 28.41
CA GLY A 192 -0.48 0.97 28.99
C GLY A 192 -1.73 0.36 29.65
N LEU A 193 -2.07 -0.86 29.23
CA LEU A 193 -2.95 -1.68 30.05
C LEU A 193 -2.15 -2.06 31.32
N PRO A 194 -2.83 -2.20 32.48
CA PRO A 194 -2.18 -2.59 33.74
C PRO A 194 -1.31 -3.85 33.62
#